data_AF-A0A920T941-F1
#
_entry.id   AF-A0A920T941-F1
#
_cell.length_a   1.000
_cell.length_b   1.000
_cell.length_c   1.000
_cell.angle_alpha   90.00
_cell.angle_beta   90.00
_cell.angle_gamma   90.00
#
_symmetry.space_group_name_H-M   'P 1'
#
loop_
_entity.id
_entity.type
_entity.pdbx_description
1 polymer ?
#
loop_
_entity_poly.entity_id
_entity_poly.type
_entity_poly.pdbx_seq_one_letter_code
_entity_poly.pdbx_strand_id
1 'polypeptide(L)'
;MTTRREFLAAGAGGLLGATGLPALADDQVQVTPGLVKLHAGIEPLVQLVERTPRNKCVGMLAEQIKKGVPYRQLLASLFLAGIRNVSPQPPGFKFHCVFVINAAHQLSLDLPADQRLLPLFWSLDNFKASQAKDIEEGDFKLGPVRGKLPSPRKAGREFSQAMTEWDEERADRAIVALVRSRGASHLIERMWKYGCRDYRNIGHKAIFVANTWRTLQTIGWHHAEPTMRSLVLGLLDFGAEQRVNKYAFADQTYSQNLDFARKAMQKGPDGRAPAKWRYEWIRPGSRPEQVQELLADMRKLDPQACCRLVGERWARGTFVHRRSGMRST
;
A
#
# COMPACT_ATOMS: atom_id res chain seq x y z
N MET A 1 -13.74 35.14 -17.01
CA MET A 1 -12.80 34.17 -16.43
C MET A 1 -13.36 33.71 -15.10
N THR A 2 -14.17 32.66 -15.12
CA THR A 2 -14.74 32.01 -13.93
C THR A 2 -13.70 31.04 -13.39
N THR A 3 -13.40 31.12 -12.09
CA THR A 3 -12.34 30.30 -11.49
C THR A 3 -12.89 28.92 -11.11
N ARG A 4 -12.04 27.89 -11.10
CA ARG A 4 -12.39 26.49 -10.76
C ARG A 4 -13.11 26.33 -9.40
N ARG A 5 -13.09 27.36 -8.54
CA ARG A 5 -13.79 27.40 -7.25
C ARG A 5 -15.29 27.73 -7.37
N GLU A 6 -15.72 28.46 -8.39
CA GLU A 6 -17.12 28.92 -8.51
C GLU A 6 -18.06 27.85 -9.07
N PHE A 7 -17.53 26.85 -9.78
CA PHE A 7 -18.32 25.74 -10.33
C PHE A 7 -18.83 24.75 -9.27
N LEU A 8 -18.21 24.73 -8.07
CA LEU A 8 -18.54 23.75 -7.03
C LEU A 8 -19.59 24.23 -6.02
N ALA A 9 -20.08 25.47 -6.13
CA ALA A 9 -21.00 26.06 -5.15
C ALA A 9 -22.49 25.86 -5.46
N ALA A 10 -22.87 25.32 -6.62
CA ALA A 10 -24.27 25.19 -7.02
C ALA A 10 -24.75 23.74 -6.96
N GLY A 11 -25.41 23.34 -5.86
CA GLY A 11 -26.20 22.11 -5.82
C GLY A 11 -26.33 21.45 -4.46
N ALA A 12 -26.95 22.14 -3.49
CA ALA A 12 -27.40 21.54 -2.24
C ALA A 12 -28.93 21.67 -2.14
N GLY A 13 -29.64 20.55 -2.32
CA GLY A 13 -31.09 20.42 -2.13
C GLY A 13 -31.41 18.95 -1.86
N GLY A 14 -32.11 18.68 -0.76
CA GLY A 14 -32.21 17.38 -0.05
C GLY A 14 -32.85 16.21 -0.82
N LEU A 15 -32.62 14.98 -0.34
CA LEU A 15 -33.54 14.22 0.53
C LEU A 15 -32.91 12.86 0.95
N LEU A 16 -33.19 12.42 2.18
CA LEU A 16 -32.81 11.14 2.79
C LEU A 16 -33.64 9.96 2.26
N GLY A 17 -33.03 8.76 2.16
CA GLY A 17 -33.79 7.50 2.15
C GLY A 17 -33.10 6.29 1.52
N ALA A 18 -32.83 5.28 2.36
CA ALA A 18 -32.62 3.86 2.08
C ALA A 18 -31.41 3.43 1.21
N THR A 19 -30.71 2.41 1.70
CA THR A 19 -29.69 1.62 0.99
C THR A 19 -30.27 0.98 -0.27
N GLY A 20 -30.24 1.71 -1.37
CA GLY A 20 -30.64 1.23 -2.69
C GLY A 20 -29.59 1.67 -3.69
N LEU A 21 -28.60 0.81 -3.93
CA LEU A 21 -27.96 0.84 -5.25
C LEU A 21 -29.11 0.72 -6.26
N PRO A 22 -29.31 1.66 -7.19
CA PRO A 22 -30.25 1.41 -8.27
C PRO A 22 -29.78 0.13 -8.95
N ALA A 23 -30.69 -0.83 -9.09
CA ALA A 23 -30.46 -2.03 -9.87
C ALA A 23 -29.97 -1.55 -11.25
N LEU A 24 -28.66 -1.66 -11.48
CA LEU A 24 -28.12 -1.57 -12.82
C LEU A 24 -28.80 -2.72 -13.55
N ALA A 25 -29.54 -2.39 -14.62
CA ALA A 25 -30.18 -3.38 -15.46
C ALA A 25 -29.18 -4.51 -15.76
N ASP A 26 -29.63 -5.75 -15.56
CA ASP A 26 -28.86 -7.00 -15.63
C ASP A 26 -27.98 -7.11 -16.89
N ASP A 27 -28.36 -6.38 -17.94
CA ASP A 27 -27.77 -6.40 -19.27
C ASP A 27 -26.35 -5.81 -19.36
N GLN A 28 -25.84 -5.13 -18.32
CA GLN A 28 -24.50 -4.51 -18.33
C GLN A 28 -23.46 -5.16 -17.39
N VAL A 29 -23.85 -6.17 -16.60
CA VAL A 29 -22.94 -6.95 -15.74
C VAL A 29 -22.51 -8.22 -16.46
N GLN A 30 -22.08 -8.09 -17.72
CA GLN A 30 -21.36 -9.18 -18.37
C GLN A 30 -20.00 -9.32 -17.69
N VAL A 31 -19.81 -10.42 -16.96
CA VAL A 31 -18.52 -10.81 -16.39
C VAL A 31 -17.54 -10.94 -17.54
N THR A 32 -16.61 -9.99 -17.69
CA THR A 32 -15.60 -10.04 -18.76
C THR A 32 -14.74 -11.30 -18.57
N PRO A 33 -14.87 -12.33 -19.44
CA PRO A 33 -14.14 -13.58 -19.29
C PRO A 33 -12.66 -13.30 -19.56
N GLY A 34 -11.88 -13.09 -18.50
CA GLY A 34 -10.48 -12.67 -18.65
C GLY A 34 -9.97 -11.77 -17.53
N LEU A 35 -10.85 -11.16 -16.74
CA LEU A 35 -10.48 -10.36 -15.57
C LEU A 35 -10.55 -11.17 -14.26
N VAL A 36 -9.77 -10.75 -13.27
CA VAL A 36 -9.94 -11.20 -11.89
C VAL A 36 -11.35 -10.85 -11.41
N LYS A 37 -12.02 -11.81 -10.77
CA LYS A 37 -13.33 -11.60 -10.18
C LYS A 37 -13.20 -10.81 -8.88
N LEU A 38 -13.91 -9.69 -8.78
CA LEU A 38 -14.06 -8.97 -7.51
C LEU A 38 -15.33 -9.44 -6.79
N HIS A 39 -15.50 -8.97 -5.55
CA HIS A 39 -16.71 -9.25 -4.79
C HIS A 39 -17.93 -8.64 -5.49
N ALA A 40 -19.02 -9.41 -5.61
CA ALA A 40 -20.21 -9.00 -6.38
C ALA A 40 -20.78 -7.65 -5.94
N GLY A 41 -20.73 -7.34 -4.64
CA GLY A 41 -21.21 -6.06 -4.10
C GLY A 41 -20.39 -4.82 -4.47
N ILE A 42 -19.14 -4.95 -4.96
CA ILE A 42 -18.28 -3.81 -5.36
C ILE A 42 -18.02 -3.76 -6.86
N GLU A 43 -18.13 -4.90 -7.55
CA GLU A 43 -17.85 -5.05 -8.98
C GLU A 43 -18.55 -3.99 -9.86
N PRO A 44 -19.85 -3.68 -9.69
CA PRO A 44 -20.51 -2.69 -10.55
C PRO A 44 -19.94 -1.28 -10.41
N LEU A 45 -19.56 -0.89 -9.18
CA LEU A 45 -18.96 0.42 -8.92
C LEU A 45 -17.54 0.50 -9.49
N VAL A 46 -16.77 -0.58 -9.42
CA VAL A 46 -15.44 -0.67 -10.06
C VAL A 46 -15.56 -0.54 -11.57
N GLN A 47 -16.47 -1.28 -12.21
CA GLN A 47 -16.69 -1.19 -13.65
C GLN A 47 -17.15 0.20 -14.08
N LEU A 48 -17.99 0.87 -13.27
CA LEU A 48 -18.39 2.25 -13.52
C LEU A 48 -17.18 3.20 -13.53
N VAL A 49 -16.27 3.08 -12.56
CA VAL A 49 -15.02 3.86 -12.50
C VAL A 49 -14.13 3.60 -13.73
N GLU A 50 -14.01 2.34 -14.13
CA GLU A 50 -13.16 1.94 -15.27
C GLU A 50 -13.67 2.47 -16.60
N ARG A 51 -14.98 2.31 -16.86
CA ARG A 51 -15.62 2.63 -18.14
C ARG A 51 -15.89 4.12 -18.31
N THR A 52 -16.08 4.86 -17.22
CA THR A 52 -16.39 6.30 -17.29
C THR A 52 -15.18 7.06 -17.86
N PRO A 53 -15.33 7.84 -18.95
CA PRO A 53 -14.26 8.68 -19.48
C PRO A 53 -13.78 9.72 -18.46
N ARG A 54 -12.49 10.05 -18.47
CA ARG A 54 -11.86 10.96 -17.48
C ARG A 54 -12.60 12.30 -17.32
N ASN A 55 -13.05 12.90 -18.43
CA ASN A 55 -13.80 14.16 -18.43
C ASN A 55 -15.21 14.07 -17.83
N LYS A 56 -15.76 12.85 -17.64
CA LYS A 56 -17.07 12.59 -17.04
C LYS A 56 -16.99 12.06 -15.60
N CYS A 57 -15.78 11.71 -15.13
CA CYS A 57 -15.57 11.07 -13.83
C CYS A 57 -16.02 11.91 -12.63
N VAL A 58 -15.85 13.24 -12.68
CA VAL A 58 -16.30 14.14 -11.61
C VAL A 58 -17.82 14.09 -11.45
N GLY A 59 -18.56 14.20 -12.57
CA GLY A 59 -20.01 14.11 -12.57
C GLY A 59 -20.50 12.75 -12.07
N MET A 60 -19.90 11.67 -12.59
CA MET A 60 -20.22 10.31 -12.16
C MET A 60 -20.01 10.13 -10.64
N LEU A 61 -18.88 10.58 -10.09
CA LEU A 61 -18.61 10.43 -8.65
C LEU A 61 -19.59 11.25 -7.80
N ALA A 62 -19.91 12.47 -8.23
CA ALA A 62 -20.91 13.31 -7.58
C ALA A 62 -22.31 12.66 -7.56
N GLU A 63 -22.71 12.00 -8.65
CA GLU A 63 -23.96 11.23 -8.70
C GLU A 63 -23.96 10.04 -7.74
N GLN A 64 -22.86 9.29 -7.63
CA GLN A 64 -22.78 8.18 -6.67
C GLN A 64 -22.90 8.67 -5.22
N ILE A 65 -22.29 9.81 -4.91
CA ILE A 65 -22.40 10.44 -3.59
C ILE A 65 -23.85 10.86 -3.32
N LYS A 66 -24.53 11.49 -4.30
CA LYS A 66 -25.96 11.85 -4.17
C LYS A 66 -26.86 10.64 -3.98
N LYS A 67 -26.53 9.50 -4.60
CA LYS A 67 -27.21 8.20 -4.40
C LYS A 67 -26.90 7.55 -3.05
N GLY A 68 -26.09 8.18 -2.21
CA GLY A 68 -25.76 7.68 -0.88
C GLY A 68 -24.72 6.55 -0.88
N VAL A 69 -23.93 6.38 -1.94
CA VAL A 69 -22.87 5.36 -1.96
C VAL A 69 -21.85 5.69 -0.84
N PRO A 70 -21.58 4.75 0.08
CA PRO A 70 -20.66 5.01 1.19
C PRO A 70 -19.26 5.38 0.70
N TYR A 71 -18.65 6.37 1.35
CA TYR A 71 -17.28 6.81 1.06
C TYR A 71 -16.27 5.65 0.97
N ARG A 72 -16.36 4.68 1.88
CA ARG A 72 -15.47 3.51 1.88
C ARG A 72 -15.65 2.62 0.65
N GLN A 73 -16.86 2.53 0.07
CA GLN A 73 -17.09 1.82 -1.19
C GLN A 73 -16.49 2.58 -2.38
N LEU A 74 -16.61 3.91 -2.41
CA LEU A 74 -15.96 4.73 -3.44
C LEU A 74 -14.42 4.59 -3.38
N LEU A 75 -13.87 4.59 -2.16
CA LEU A 75 -12.44 4.36 -1.94
C LEU A 75 -12.02 2.95 -2.39
N ALA A 76 -12.81 1.93 -2.04
CA ALA A 76 -12.58 0.55 -2.45
C ALA A 76 -12.63 0.39 -3.97
N SER A 77 -13.57 1.05 -4.65
CA SER A 77 -13.71 0.95 -6.10
C SER A 77 -12.52 1.57 -6.84
N LEU A 78 -12.01 2.72 -6.38
CA LEU A 78 -10.81 3.33 -6.96
C LEU A 78 -9.59 2.43 -6.76
N PHE A 79 -9.40 1.90 -5.55
CA PHE A 79 -8.30 1.00 -5.25
C PHE A 79 -8.34 -0.25 -6.11
N LEU A 80 -9.50 -0.91 -6.19
CA LEU A 80 -9.66 -2.16 -6.94
C LEU A 80 -9.59 -1.94 -8.46
N ALA A 81 -10.07 -0.80 -8.96
CA ALA A 81 -9.89 -0.44 -10.36
C ALA A 81 -8.39 -0.31 -10.71
N GLY A 82 -7.60 0.32 -9.85
CA GLY A 82 -6.14 0.38 -10.00
C GLY A 82 -5.48 -1.00 -9.95
N ILE A 83 -5.82 -1.81 -8.94
CA ILE A 83 -5.32 -3.20 -8.78
C ILE A 83 -5.60 -4.06 -10.03
N ARG A 84 -6.76 -3.87 -10.67
CA ARG A 84 -7.19 -4.67 -11.81
C ARG A 84 -6.62 -4.20 -13.16
N ASN A 85 -6.41 -2.90 -13.36
CA ASN A 85 -6.17 -2.31 -14.68
C ASN A 85 -4.85 -1.55 -14.85
N VAL A 86 -4.00 -1.51 -13.83
CA VAL A 86 -2.70 -0.84 -13.94
C VAL A 86 -1.61 -1.82 -13.56
N SER A 87 -0.59 -1.95 -14.40
CA SER A 87 0.52 -2.85 -14.11
C SER A 87 1.23 -2.45 -12.83
N PRO A 88 1.42 -3.37 -11.85
CA PRO A 88 2.22 -3.12 -10.67
C PRO A 88 3.73 -3.22 -10.94
N GLN A 89 4.14 -3.49 -12.20
CA GLN A 89 5.53 -3.69 -12.60
C GLN A 89 5.98 -2.61 -13.61
N PRO A 90 7.01 -1.82 -13.28
CA PRO A 90 7.62 -1.71 -11.97
C PRO A 90 6.73 -0.96 -10.95
N PRO A 91 6.83 -1.23 -9.64
CA PRO A 91 6.15 -0.46 -8.61
C PRO A 91 6.59 1.01 -8.63
N GLY A 92 5.64 1.90 -8.93
CA GLY A 92 5.87 3.33 -9.06
C GLY A 92 5.13 3.92 -10.26
N PHE A 93 5.44 5.15 -10.63
CA PHE A 93 4.91 5.81 -11.82
C PHE A 93 3.36 5.76 -11.89
N LYS A 94 2.79 5.18 -12.95
CA LYS A 94 1.34 5.00 -13.12
C LYS A 94 0.70 4.25 -11.96
N PHE A 95 1.43 3.36 -11.28
CA PHE A 95 0.88 2.58 -10.17
C PHE A 95 0.73 3.40 -8.86
N HIS A 96 1.16 4.66 -8.83
CA HIS A 96 0.84 5.57 -7.71
C HIS A 96 -0.67 5.70 -7.47
N CYS A 97 -1.52 5.50 -8.48
CA CYS A 97 -2.97 5.47 -8.31
C CYS A 97 -3.46 4.47 -7.25
N VAL A 98 -2.69 3.40 -6.99
CA VAL A 98 -2.96 2.44 -5.91
C VAL A 98 -2.28 2.87 -4.60
N PHE A 99 -1.03 3.34 -4.66
CA PHE A 99 -0.26 3.69 -3.44
C PHE A 99 -0.88 4.84 -2.65
N VAL A 100 -1.50 5.80 -3.33
CA VAL A 100 -1.99 7.04 -2.72
C VAL A 100 -3.32 6.87 -1.97
N ILE A 101 -4.05 5.77 -2.18
CA ILE A 101 -5.42 5.61 -1.66
C ILE A 101 -5.50 5.80 -0.14
N ASN A 102 -4.59 5.19 0.63
CA ASN A 102 -4.57 5.39 2.08
C ASN A 102 -4.21 6.83 2.46
N ALA A 103 -3.30 7.49 1.74
CA ALA A 103 -2.93 8.87 2.02
C ALA A 103 -4.09 9.84 1.71
N ALA A 104 -4.78 9.63 0.60
CA ALA A 104 -6.01 10.35 0.26
C ALA A 104 -7.09 10.12 1.34
N HIS A 105 -7.20 8.90 1.87
CA HIS A 105 -8.09 8.62 2.99
C HIS A 105 -7.73 9.39 4.26
N GLN A 106 -6.47 9.40 4.68
CA GLN A 106 -6.04 10.18 5.85
C GLN A 106 -6.30 11.67 5.66
N LEU A 107 -5.95 12.22 4.49
CA LEU A 107 -6.21 13.62 4.18
C LEU A 107 -7.72 13.94 4.21
N SER A 108 -8.58 13.04 3.74
CA SER A 108 -10.04 13.18 3.86
C SER A 108 -10.53 13.25 5.31
N LEU A 109 -9.83 12.62 6.26
CA LEU A 109 -10.18 12.67 7.69
C LEU A 109 -9.71 13.98 8.34
N ASP A 110 -8.55 14.49 7.92
CA ASP A 110 -7.95 15.71 8.48
C ASP A 110 -8.58 17.00 7.95
N LEU A 111 -9.24 16.95 6.79
CA LEU A 111 -9.85 18.11 6.15
C LEU A 111 -11.20 18.53 6.76
N PRO A 112 -11.55 19.83 6.67
CA PRO A 112 -12.91 20.33 6.94
C PRO A 112 -13.98 19.59 6.15
N ALA A 113 -15.20 19.51 6.69
CA ALA A 113 -16.30 18.68 6.16
C ALA A 113 -16.60 18.91 4.66
N ASP A 114 -16.58 20.17 4.23
CA ASP A 114 -16.81 20.62 2.85
C ASP A 114 -15.67 20.25 1.88
N GLN A 115 -14.50 19.87 2.40
CA GLN A 115 -13.30 19.53 1.61
C GLN A 115 -12.93 18.05 1.66
N ARG A 116 -13.58 17.24 2.52
CA ARG A 116 -13.21 15.82 2.74
C ARG A 116 -13.23 14.96 1.49
N LEU A 117 -14.00 15.34 0.48
CA LEU A 117 -14.12 14.59 -0.78
C LEU A 117 -13.05 14.98 -1.81
N LEU A 118 -12.36 16.11 -1.67
CA LEU A 118 -11.36 16.57 -2.63
C LEU A 118 -10.24 15.53 -2.87
N PRO A 119 -9.68 14.84 -1.84
CA PRO A 119 -8.68 13.80 -2.05
C PRO A 119 -9.21 12.60 -2.85
N LEU A 120 -10.50 12.28 -2.72
CA LEU A 120 -11.15 11.21 -3.48
C LEU A 120 -11.29 11.59 -4.96
N PHE A 121 -11.73 12.82 -5.25
CA PHE A 121 -11.80 13.32 -6.63
C PHE A 121 -10.42 13.37 -7.30
N TRP A 122 -9.40 13.81 -6.57
CA TRP A 122 -8.03 13.79 -7.05
C TRP A 122 -7.54 12.37 -7.34
N SER A 123 -7.84 11.42 -6.44
CA SER A 123 -7.47 10.01 -6.62
C SER A 123 -8.14 9.39 -7.84
N LEU A 124 -9.39 9.75 -8.12
CA LEU A 124 -10.11 9.32 -9.32
C LEU A 124 -9.45 9.88 -10.59
N ASP A 125 -9.14 11.18 -10.63
CA ASP A 125 -8.45 11.78 -11.78
C ASP A 125 -7.07 11.15 -12.02
N ASN A 126 -6.31 10.93 -10.94
CA ASN A 126 -5.02 10.25 -10.97
C ASN A 126 -5.14 8.81 -11.51
N PHE A 127 -6.13 8.03 -11.03
CA PHE A 127 -6.41 6.70 -11.58
C PHE A 127 -6.70 6.75 -13.09
N LYS A 128 -7.50 7.70 -13.57
CA LYS A 128 -7.80 7.81 -15.00
C LYS A 128 -6.58 8.17 -15.84
N ALA A 129 -5.68 9.01 -15.33
CA ALA A 129 -4.41 9.28 -15.97
C ALA A 129 -3.53 8.03 -16.03
N SER A 130 -3.42 7.30 -14.91
CA SER A 130 -2.68 6.03 -14.83
C SER A 130 -3.23 4.95 -15.75
N GLN A 131 -4.56 4.82 -15.83
CA GLN A 131 -5.23 3.86 -16.71
C GLN A 131 -4.97 4.17 -18.18
N ALA A 132 -5.07 5.44 -18.59
CA ALA A 132 -4.76 5.85 -19.96
C ALA A 132 -3.31 5.52 -20.30
N LYS A 133 -2.38 5.80 -19.38
CA LYS A 133 -0.97 5.48 -19.57
C LYS A 133 -0.70 3.98 -19.66
N ASP A 134 -1.42 3.18 -18.86
CA ASP A 134 -1.30 1.74 -18.89
C ASP A 134 -1.81 1.15 -20.22
N ILE A 135 -2.90 1.68 -20.76
CA ILE A 135 -3.42 1.30 -22.09
C ILE A 135 -2.37 1.52 -23.19
N GLU A 136 -1.66 2.65 -23.16
CA GLU A 136 -0.56 2.93 -24.11
C GLU A 136 0.60 1.93 -23.99
N GLU A 137 0.77 1.30 -22.83
CA GLU A 137 1.92 0.45 -22.49
C GLU A 137 1.58 -1.05 -22.47
N GLY A 138 0.46 -1.44 -23.08
CA GLY A 138 0.05 -2.84 -23.24
C GLY A 138 -1.25 -3.22 -22.55
N ASP A 139 -1.95 -2.26 -21.92
CA ASP A 139 -3.27 -2.43 -21.30
C ASP A 139 -3.33 -3.62 -20.33
N PHE A 140 -2.51 -3.58 -19.27
CA PHE A 140 -2.46 -4.63 -18.29
C PHE A 140 -3.84 -4.90 -17.70
N LYS A 141 -4.16 -6.18 -17.57
CA LYS A 141 -5.33 -6.69 -16.85
C LYS A 141 -4.90 -7.80 -15.92
N LEU A 142 -5.22 -7.66 -14.63
CA LEU A 142 -5.06 -8.76 -13.70
C LEU A 142 -6.07 -9.85 -14.04
N GLY A 143 -5.59 -10.94 -14.65
CA GLY A 143 -6.43 -12.05 -15.10
C GLY A 143 -6.87 -13.01 -14.00
N PRO A 144 -7.67 -14.04 -14.32
CA PRO A 144 -8.03 -15.08 -13.36
C PRO A 144 -6.80 -15.85 -12.88
N VAL A 145 -6.91 -16.49 -11.72
CA VAL A 145 -5.87 -17.39 -11.21
C VAL A 145 -5.76 -18.60 -12.14
N ARG A 146 -4.55 -18.92 -12.60
CA ARG A 146 -4.28 -20.05 -13.49
C ARG A 146 -3.60 -21.19 -12.73
N GLY A 147 -3.90 -22.43 -13.11
CA GLY A 147 -3.25 -23.62 -12.58
C GLY A 147 -3.76 -24.07 -11.20
N LYS A 148 -3.19 -25.19 -10.71
CA LYS A 148 -3.60 -25.84 -9.46
C LYS A 148 -3.04 -25.09 -8.25
N LEU A 149 -3.92 -24.76 -7.30
CA LEU A 149 -3.51 -24.16 -6.03
C LEU A 149 -2.80 -25.19 -5.13
N PRO A 150 -1.76 -24.78 -4.39
CA PRO A 150 -1.20 -25.64 -3.36
C PRO A 150 -2.17 -25.81 -2.19
N SER A 151 -2.06 -26.94 -1.49
CA SER A 151 -2.82 -27.15 -0.24
C SER A 151 -2.49 -26.06 0.80
N PRO A 152 -3.43 -25.67 1.69
CA PRO A 152 -3.18 -24.69 2.76
C PRO A 152 -1.93 -24.95 3.61
N ARG A 153 -1.59 -26.23 3.82
CA ARG A 153 -0.41 -26.66 4.58
C ARG A 153 0.91 -26.40 3.84
N LYS A 154 0.91 -26.43 2.50
CA LYS A 154 2.10 -26.24 1.65
C LYS A 154 2.25 -24.79 1.18
N ALA A 155 1.15 -24.05 1.07
CA ALA A 155 1.10 -22.70 0.48
C ALA A 155 2.15 -21.74 1.07
N GLY A 156 2.37 -21.75 2.38
CA GLY A 156 3.35 -20.86 3.02
C GLY A 156 4.81 -21.14 2.62
N ARG A 157 5.20 -22.41 2.47
CA ARG A 157 6.55 -22.76 2.01
C ARG A 157 6.72 -22.49 0.53
N GLU A 158 5.70 -22.85 -0.26
CA GLU A 158 5.70 -22.65 -1.71
C GLU A 158 5.78 -21.17 -2.07
N PHE A 159 5.02 -20.32 -1.38
CA PHE A 159 5.10 -18.88 -1.54
C PHE A 159 6.51 -18.36 -1.26
N SER A 160 7.11 -18.75 -0.14
CA SER A 160 8.45 -18.28 0.21
C SER A 160 9.53 -18.72 -0.78
N GLN A 161 9.41 -19.92 -1.33
CA GLN A 161 10.31 -20.45 -2.34
C GLN A 161 10.13 -19.70 -3.67
N ALA A 162 8.91 -19.61 -4.18
CA ALA A 162 8.59 -18.91 -5.43
C ALA A 162 9.02 -17.44 -5.40
N MET A 163 8.75 -16.74 -4.29
CA MET A 163 9.21 -15.36 -4.14
C MET A 163 10.73 -15.24 -4.19
N THR A 164 11.47 -16.23 -3.65
CA THR A 164 12.95 -16.24 -3.65
C THR A 164 13.51 -16.53 -5.04
N GLU A 165 12.84 -17.43 -5.77
CA GLU A 165 13.20 -17.85 -7.12
C GLU A 165 12.73 -16.88 -8.22
N TRP A 166 11.99 -15.82 -7.85
CA TRP A 166 11.35 -14.89 -8.79
C TRP A 166 10.32 -15.57 -9.72
N ASP A 167 9.69 -16.64 -9.26
CA ASP A 167 8.65 -17.38 -9.98
C ASP A 167 7.27 -16.75 -9.71
N GLU A 168 6.87 -15.83 -10.60
CA GLU A 168 5.61 -15.07 -10.48
C GLU A 168 4.38 -15.97 -10.49
N GLU A 169 4.29 -16.93 -11.40
CA GLU A 169 3.11 -17.78 -11.53
C GLU A 169 2.93 -18.66 -10.30
N ARG A 170 4.02 -19.23 -9.77
CA ARG A 170 3.97 -20.05 -8.56
C ARG A 170 3.70 -19.19 -7.33
N ALA A 171 4.23 -17.97 -7.26
CA ALA A 171 3.92 -17.04 -6.19
C ALA A 171 2.45 -16.60 -6.22
N ASP A 172 1.87 -16.33 -7.39
CA ASP A 172 0.46 -15.97 -7.59
C ASP A 172 -0.48 -17.09 -7.07
N ARG A 173 -0.22 -18.34 -7.46
CA ARG A 173 -1.02 -19.48 -6.95
C ARG A 173 -0.88 -19.67 -5.44
N ALA A 174 0.34 -19.53 -4.92
CA ALA A 174 0.60 -19.73 -3.50
C ALA A 174 -0.01 -18.62 -2.63
N ILE A 175 0.00 -17.36 -3.10
CA ILE A 175 -0.62 -16.26 -2.36
C ILE A 175 -2.14 -16.38 -2.34
N VAL A 176 -2.78 -16.85 -3.43
CA VAL A 176 -4.21 -17.14 -3.45
C VAL A 176 -4.57 -18.20 -2.41
N ALA A 177 -3.82 -19.31 -2.37
CA ALA A 177 -4.04 -20.35 -1.37
C ALA A 177 -3.85 -19.83 0.07
N LEU A 178 -2.88 -18.94 0.30
CA LEU A 178 -2.68 -18.30 1.60
C LEU A 178 -3.84 -17.38 1.98
N VAL A 179 -4.27 -16.49 1.07
CA VAL A 179 -5.38 -15.55 1.33
C VAL A 179 -6.64 -16.29 1.73
N ARG A 180 -6.95 -17.41 1.05
CA ARG A 180 -8.15 -18.21 1.32
C ARG A 180 -8.07 -19.04 2.60
N SER A 181 -6.90 -19.20 3.22
CA SER A 181 -6.71 -20.12 4.35
C SER A 181 -6.12 -19.50 5.61
N ARG A 182 -5.73 -18.22 5.58
CA ARG A 182 -5.02 -17.54 6.67
C ARG A 182 -5.60 -16.14 6.91
N GLY A 183 -5.46 -15.67 8.15
CA GLY A 183 -5.89 -14.33 8.55
C GLY A 183 -4.93 -13.21 8.10
N ALA A 184 -5.44 -11.97 8.14
CA ALA A 184 -4.75 -10.75 7.73
C ALA A 184 -3.31 -10.62 8.28
N SER A 185 -3.14 -10.79 9.59
CA SER A 185 -1.82 -10.67 10.23
C SER A 185 -0.83 -11.70 9.68
N HIS A 186 -1.25 -12.95 9.47
CA HIS A 186 -0.36 -13.98 8.93
C HIS A 186 0.09 -13.67 7.49
N LEU A 187 -0.80 -13.08 6.69
CA LEU A 187 -0.49 -12.68 5.33
C LEU A 187 0.51 -11.53 5.30
N ILE A 188 0.21 -10.45 6.02
CA ILE A 188 1.03 -9.25 5.93
C ILE A 188 2.43 -9.44 6.52
N GLU A 189 2.56 -10.22 7.60
CA GLU A 189 3.85 -10.49 8.22
C GLU A 189 4.85 -11.12 7.24
N ARG A 190 4.34 -11.90 6.27
CA ARG A 190 5.17 -12.46 5.21
C ARG A 190 5.59 -11.40 4.19
N MET A 191 4.75 -10.41 3.92
CA MET A 191 4.99 -9.39 2.90
C MET A 191 6.07 -8.38 3.33
N TRP A 192 6.22 -8.08 4.63
CA TRP A 192 7.19 -7.10 5.12
C TRP A 192 8.61 -7.38 4.64
N LYS A 193 9.04 -8.65 4.73
CA LYS A 193 10.34 -9.09 4.23
C LYS A 193 10.52 -8.74 2.76
N TYR A 194 9.53 -9.02 1.93
CA TYR A 194 9.62 -8.85 0.48
C TYR A 194 9.47 -7.39 0.05
N GLY A 195 8.69 -6.58 0.77
CA GLY A 195 8.58 -5.14 0.55
C GLY A 195 9.91 -4.40 0.73
N CYS A 196 10.70 -4.82 1.72
CA CYS A 196 12.01 -4.21 2.02
C CYS A 196 13.19 -4.98 1.41
N ARG A 197 12.95 -6.10 0.72
CA ARG A 197 14.00 -6.96 0.16
C ARG A 197 14.81 -6.27 -0.92
N ASP A 198 14.19 -5.36 -1.66
CA ASP A 198 14.71 -4.84 -2.92
C ASP A 198 14.46 -3.34 -3.04
N TYR A 199 15.54 -2.58 -3.08
CA TYR A 199 15.51 -1.11 -3.14
C TYR A 199 15.58 -0.56 -4.57
N ARG A 200 15.59 -1.40 -5.60
CA ARG A 200 15.67 -0.98 -7.02
C ARG A 200 14.56 -0.02 -7.45
N ASN A 201 13.41 -0.07 -6.77
CA ASN A 201 12.31 0.87 -6.94
C ASN A 201 12.27 2.00 -5.91
N ILE A 202 13.41 2.40 -5.33
CA ILE A 202 13.52 3.56 -4.42
C ILE A 202 12.48 3.50 -3.28
N GLY A 203 12.28 2.29 -2.72
CA GLY A 203 11.33 2.06 -1.62
C GLY A 203 9.85 1.89 -2.00
N HIS A 204 9.46 1.97 -3.28
CA HIS A 204 8.05 1.80 -3.69
C HIS A 204 7.48 0.43 -3.30
N LYS A 205 8.28 -0.64 -3.27
CA LYS A 205 7.85 -1.96 -2.77
C LYS A 205 7.41 -1.91 -1.31
N ALA A 206 8.17 -1.24 -0.44
CA ALA A 206 7.81 -1.06 0.96
C ALA A 206 6.56 -0.19 1.13
N ILE A 207 6.46 0.89 0.34
CA ILE A 207 5.24 1.74 0.28
C ILE A 207 4.03 0.90 -0.13
N PHE A 208 4.18 0.03 -1.15
CA PHE A 208 3.09 -0.79 -1.63
C PHE A 208 2.59 -1.76 -0.56
N VAL A 209 3.49 -2.49 0.13
CA VAL A 209 3.09 -3.40 1.21
C VAL A 209 2.40 -2.63 2.34
N ALA A 210 2.99 -1.51 2.79
CA ALA A 210 2.46 -0.75 3.91
C ALA A 210 1.10 -0.10 3.60
N ASN A 211 0.93 0.47 2.41
CA ASN A 211 -0.33 1.07 2.01
C ASN A 211 -1.37 0.03 1.61
N THR A 212 -0.98 -1.16 1.14
CA THR A 212 -1.89 -2.30 1.00
C THR A 212 -2.48 -2.69 2.34
N TRP A 213 -1.64 -2.87 3.38
CA TRP A 213 -2.11 -3.17 4.74
C TRP A 213 -3.12 -2.13 5.21
N ARG A 214 -2.74 -0.85 5.22
CA ARG A 214 -3.59 0.24 5.73
C ARG A 214 -4.88 0.43 4.92
N THR A 215 -4.81 0.30 3.60
CA THR A 215 -5.99 0.40 2.74
C THR A 215 -6.95 -0.74 3.06
N LEU A 216 -6.48 -1.99 3.16
CA LEU A 216 -7.33 -3.13 3.52
C LEU A 216 -7.89 -3.05 4.96
N GLN A 217 -7.21 -2.39 5.91
CA GLN A 217 -7.82 -2.05 7.20
C GLN A 217 -9.02 -1.09 7.05
N THR A 218 -9.00 -0.24 6.04
CA THR A 218 -10.04 0.78 5.79
C THR A 218 -11.21 0.22 4.98
N ILE A 219 -10.92 -0.48 3.88
CA ILE A 219 -11.92 -0.96 2.91
C ILE A 219 -12.37 -2.40 3.17
N GLY A 220 -11.64 -3.14 4.02
CA GLY A 220 -11.96 -4.50 4.42
C GLY A 220 -11.13 -5.58 3.71
N TRP A 221 -10.80 -6.64 4.46
CA TRP A 221 -9.96 -7.76 4.01
C TRP A 221 -10.64 -8.75 3.06
N HIS A 222 -11.95 -8.65 2.88
CA HIS A 222 -12.64 -9.43 1.84
C HIS A 222 -12.20 -9.05 0.42
N HIS A 223 -11.50 -7.92 0.25
CA HIS A 223 -10.84 -7.50 -0.99
C HIS A 223 -9.38 -8.00 -1.14
N ALA A 224 -8.89 -8.83 -0.21
CA ALA A 224 -7.47 -9.18 -0.14
C ALA A 224 -6.96 -10.01 -1.32
N GLU A 225 -7.75 -10.90 -1.91
CA GLU A 225 -7.25 -11.80 -2.97
C GLU A 225 -6.70 -11.06 -4.20
N PRO A 226 -7.48 -10.26 -4.94
CA PRO A 226 -6.94 -9.50 -6.08
C PRO A 226 -5.80 -8.56 -5.66
N THR A 227 -5.91 -7.98 -4.47
CA THR A 227 -4.92 -7.05 -3.93
C THR A 227 -3.56 -7.72 -3.69
N MET A 228 -3.55 -8.89 -3.05
CA MET A 228 -2.33 -9.62 -2.73
C MET A 228 -1.68 -10.19 -3.98
N ARG A 229 -2.48 -10.57 -4.99
CA ARG A 229 -1.95 -10.99 -6.30
C ARG A 229 -1.20 -9.85 -7.00
N SER A 230 -1.82 -8.67 -7.11
CA SER A 230 -1.16 -7.48 -7.66
C SER A 230 0.08 -7.07 -6.85
N LEU A 231 0.01 -7.13 -5.51
CA LEU A 231 1.15 -6.89 -4.64
C LEU A 231 2.31 -7.85 -4.93
N VAL A 232 2.04 -9.14 -5.03
CA VAL A 232 3.06 -10.15 -5.32
C VAL A 232 3.72 -9.92 -6.67
N LEU A 233 2.94 -9.62 -7.71
CA LEU A 233 3.49 -9.24 -9.02
C LEU A 233 4.43 -8.03 -8.92
N GLY A 234 4.01 -6.95 -8.24
CA GLY A 234 4.87 -5.79 -8.04
C GLY A 234 6.16 -6.09 -7.25
N LEU A 235 6.10 -7.00 -6.27
CA LEU A 235 7.27 -7.40 -5.49
C LEU A 235 8.27 -8.27 -6.26
N LEU A 236 7.84 -8.89 -7.36
CA LEU A 236 8.63 -9.75 -8.23
C LEU A 236 9.13 -9.09 -9.53
N ASP A 237 9.03 -7.76 -9.63
CA ASP A 237 9.53 -7.03 -10.80
C ASP A 237 11.06 -7.18 -11.04
N PHE A 238 11.49 -6.99 -12.29
CA PHE A 238 12.88 -6.99 -12.78
C PHE A 238 13.71 -8.28 -12.59
N GLY A 239 13.19 -9.30 -11.89
CA GLY A 239 13.93 -10.52 -11.59
C GLY A 239 15.18 -10.30 -10.72
N ALA A 240 16.01 -11.32 -10.54
CA ALA A 240 17.16 -11.28 -9.62
C ALA A 240 18.36 -10.48 -10.15
N GLU A 241 18.58 -10.48 -11.46
CA GLU A 241 19.87 -10.09 -12.06
C GLU A 241 19.92 -8.63 -12.53
N GLN A 242 18.77 -8.02 -12.77
CA GLN A 242 18.70 -6.70 -13.39
C GLN A 242 19.12 -5.58 -12.41
N ARG A 243 19.89 -4.61 -12.93
CA ARG A 243 20.17 -3.35 -12.24
C ARG A 243 19.18 -2.27 -12.66
N VAL A 244 18.62 -1.57 -11.69
CA VAL A 244 17.63 -0.49 -11.91
C VAL A 244 17.92 0.66 -10.96
N ASN A 245 17.81 1.89 -11.44
CA ASN A 245 18.13 3.09 -10.66
C ASN A 245 19.54 3.04 -10.02
N LYS A 246 20.51 2.45 -10.75
CA LYS A 246 21.90 2.18 -10.31
C LYS A 246 22.07 1.09 -9.24
N TYR A 247 20.98 0.55 -8.70
CA TYR A 247 20.99 -0.50 -7.69
C TYR A 247 20.92 -1.89 -8.31
N ALA A 248 21.79 -2.79 -7.87
CA ALA A 248 21.61 -4.23 -8.01
C ALA A 248 20.68 -4.76 -6.91
N PHE A 249 20.22 -6.01 -7.06
CA PHE A 249 19.36 -6.64 -6.05
C PHE A 249 20.00 -6.65 -4.65
N ALA A 250 21.32 -6.82 -4.54
CA ALA A 250 22.04 -6.88 -3.27
C ALA A 250 22.24 -5.51 -2.59
N ASP A 251 21.95 -4.40 -3.27
CA ASP A 251 22.19 -3.05 -2.76
C ASP A 251 21.04 -2.59 -1.85
N GLN A 252 21.41 -2.06 -0.67
CA GLN A 252 20.47 -1.44 0.28
C GLN A 252 19.28 -2.33 0.66
N THR A 253 19.53 -3.62 0.84
CA THR A 253 18.48 -4.60 1.13
C THR A 253 18.16 -4.72 2.61
N TYR A 254 16.93 -5.15 2.89
CA TYR A 254 16.52 -5.62 4.22
C TYR A 254 17.50 -6.64 4.83
N SER A 255 18.09 -7.53 4.04
CA SER A 255 18.98 -8.58 4.55
C SER A 255 20.21 -8.00 5.26
N GLN A 256 20.88 -7.01 4.66
CA GLN A 256 22.04 -6.34 5.28
C GLN A 256 21.64 -5.60 6.56
N ASN A 257 20.51 -4.88 6.51
CA ASN A 257 19.99 -4.14 7.66
C ASN A 257 19.52 -5.07 8.79
N LEU A 258 18.99 -6.24 8.47
CA LEU A 258 18.59 -7.25 9.45
C LEU A 258 19.80 -7.82 10.19
N ASP A 259 20.88 -8.13 9.47
CA ASP A 259 22.10 -8.63 10.11
C ASP A 259 22.75 -7.56 10.98
N PHE A 260 22.72 -6.30 10.53
CA PHE A 260 23.12 -5.18 11.36
C PHE A 260 22.26 -5.05 12.62
N ALA A 261 20.93 -5.05 12.50
CA ALA A 261 20.03 -4.96 13.63
C ALA A 261 20.23 -6.12 14.61
N ARG A 262 20.44 -7.34 14.12
CA ARG A 262 20.76 -8.51 14.95
C ARG A 262 22.05 -8.29 15.75
N LYS A 263 23.11 -7.79 15.12
CA LYS A 263 24.38 -7.48 15.79
C LYS A 263 24.21 -6.38 16.84
N ALA A 264 23.51 -5.30 16.52
CA ALA A 264 23.22 -4.22 17.46
C ALA A 264 22.39 -4.70 18.67
N MET A 265 21.63 -5.78 18.50
CA MET A 265 20.80 -6.40 19.54
C MET A 265 21.52 -7.49 20.35
N GLN A 266 22.79 -7.80 20.06
CA GLN A 266 23.59 -8.71 20.88
C GLN A 266 24.06 -8.02 22.16
N LYS A 267 24.38 -8.82 23.19
CA LYS A 267 25.01 -8.29 24.41
C LYS A 267 26.38 -7.71 24.06
N GLY A 268 26.73 -6.58 24.67
CA GLY A 268 28.07 -6.00 24.54
C GLY A 268 29.15 -6.91 25.12
N PRO A 269 30.45 -6.61 24.84
CA PRO A 269 31.59 -7.32 25.45
C PRO A 269 31.58 -7.29 26.99
N ASP A 270 30.89 -6.30 27.57
CA ASP A 270 30.65 -6.13 29.01
C ASP A 270 29.45 -6.96 29.54
N GLY A 271 28.86 -7.81 28.69
CA GLY A 271 27.71 -8.66 29.02
C GLY A 271 26.39 -7.90 29.17
N ARG A 272 26.36 -6.57 28.97
CA ARG A 272 25.14 -5.77 29.10
C ARG A 272 24.22 -6.04 27.93
N ALA A 273 22.95 -6.33 28.25
CA ALA A 273 21.91 -6.40 27.24
C ALA A 273 21.69 -5.02 26.62
N PRO A 274 21.37 -4.94 25.30
CA PRO A 274 20.93 -3.69 24.70
C PRO A 274 19.79 -3.08 25.51
N ALA A 275 19.64 -1.76 25.47
CA ALA A 275 18.50 -1.10 26.09
C ALA A 275 17.22 -1.82 25.64
N LYS A 276 16.53 -2.50 26.58
CA LYS A 276 15.29 -3.23 26.25
C LYS A 276 14.38 -2.26 25.51
N TRP A 277 13.82 -2.68 24.39
CA TRP A 277 12.80 -1.94 23.64
C TRP A 277 11.61 -1.70 24.57
N ARG A 278 11.68 -0.62 25.35
CA ARG A 278 10.61 -0.25 26.26
C ARG A 278 9.47 0.28 25.40
N TYR A 279 8.25 -0.06 25.77
CA TYR A 279 7.02 0.51 25.20
C TYR A 279 7.05 2.04 25.09
N GLU A 280 7.85 2.71 25.92
CA GLU A 280 8.10 4.14 25.87
C GLU A 280 8.64 4.66 24.52
N TRP A 281 9.22 3.81 23.67
CA TRP A 281 9.77 4.22 22.37
C TRP A 281 8.72 4.71 21.37
N ILE A 282 7.46 4.26 21.49
CA ILE A 282 6.34 4.71 20.65
C ILE A 282 5.57 5.89 21.25
N ARG A 283 5.99 6.41 22.41
CA ARG A 283 5.29 7.54 23.02
C ARG A 283 5.60 8.81 22.24
N PRO A 284 4.60 9.71 22.08
CA PRO A 284 4.84 11.04 21.55
C PRO A 284 5.89 11.79 22.36
N GLY A 285 6.80 12.48 21.67
CA GLY A 285 7.87 13.27 22.28
C GLY A 285 9.17 13.18 21.47
N SER A 286 9.95 14.25 21.48
CA SER A 286 11.27 14.27 20.85
C SER A 286 12.23 15.13 21.68
N ARG A 287 13.54 14.88 21.54
CA ARG A 287 14.59 15.79 21.99
C ARG A 287 15.10 16.51 20.75
N PRO A 288 14.71 17.78 20.49
CA PRO A 288 15.04 18.47 19.24
C PRO A 288 16.54 18.44 18.91
N GLU A 289 17.40 18.58 19.91
CA GLU A 289 18.86 18.50 19.75
C GLU A 289 19.31 17.13 19.21
N GLN A 290 18.80 16.02 19.76
CA GLN A 290 19.12 14.67 19.27
C GLN A 290 18.61 14.45 17.84
N VAL A 291 17.45 15.02 17.51
CA VAL A 291 16.91 14.97 16.14
C VAL A 291 17.79 15.78 15.19
N GLN A 292 18.20 16.99 15.59
CA GLN A 292 19.08 17.84 14.79
C GLN A 292 20.46 17.20 14.57
N GLU A 293 21.05 16.63 15.61
CA GLU A 293 22.31 15.89 15.53
C GLU A 293 22.19 14.70 14.57
N LEU A 294 21.15 13.87 14.73
CA LEU A 294 20.91 12.75 13.84
C LEU A 294 20.71 13.21 12.38
N LEU A 295 19.96 14.29 12.15
CA LEU A 295 19.79 14.85 10.81
C LEU A 295 21.10 15.39 10.23
N ALA A 296 21.97 15.99 11.05
CA ALA A 296 23.28 16.44 10.62
C ALA A 296 24.18 15.26 10.21
N ASP A 297 24.12 14.16 10.96
CA ASP A 297 24.83 12.92 10.63
C ASP A 297 24.28 12.28 9.35
N MET A 298 22.94 12.18 9.20
CA MET A 298 22.27 11.64 8.01
C MET A 298 22.60 12.39 6.72
N ARG A 299 22.91 13.70 6.80
CA ARG A 299 23.31 14.51 5.64
C ARG A 299 24.75 14.26 5.20
N LYS A 300 25.60 13.72 6.07
CA LYS A 300 27.04 13.53 5.85
C LYS A 300 27.41 12.09 5.57
N LEU A 301 26.75 11.14 6.25
CA LEU A 301 27.08 9.72 6.19
C LEU A 301 26.45 9.05 4.96
N ASP A 302 27.15 8.04 4.42
CA ASP A 302 26.55 7.12 3.47
C ASP A 302 25.42 6.30 4.13
N PRO A 303 24.48 5.71 3.36
CA PRO A 303 23.34 4.99 3.91
C PRO A 303 23.70 3.87 4.91
N GLN A 304 24.79 3.12 4.68
CA GLN A 304 25.19 2.04 5.56
C GLN A 304 25.80 2.58 6.86
N ALA A 305 26.66 3.60 6.77
CA ALA A 305 27.21 4.27 7.95
C ALA A 305 26.10 4.92 8.79
N CYS A 306 25.12 5.53 8.16
CA CYS A 306 23.94 6.07 8.83
C CYS A 306 23.15 4.97 9.56
N CYS A 307 22.86 3.84 8.90
CA CYS A 307 22.18 2.71 9.55
C CYS A 307 22.97 2.20 10.76
N ARG A 308 24.31 2.09 10.62
CA ARG A 308 25.21 1.70 11.71
C ARG A 308 25.12 2.64 12.90
N LEU A 309 25.26 3.94 12.67
CA LEU A 309 25.14 4.96 13.70
C LEU A 309 23.80 4.85 14.45
N VAL A 310 22.70 4.75 13.72
CA VAL A 310 21.35 4.64 14.30
C VAL A 310 21.23 3.41 15.17
N GLY A 311 21.62 2.22 14.70
CA GLY A 311 21.48 1.02 15.51
C GLY A 311 22.39 0.99 16.72
N GLU A 312 23.60 1.56 16.65
CA GLU A 312 24.48 1.70 17.83
C GLU A 312 23.91 2.66 18.87
N ARG A 313 23.39 3.82 18.42
CA ARG A 313 22.67 4.77 19.27
C ARG A 313 21.44 4.11 19.92
N TRP A 314 20.73 3.28 19.15
CA TRP A 314 19.59 2.51 19.66
C TRP A 314 20.00 1.48 20.71
N ALA A 315 21.04 0.69 20.45
CA ALA A 315 21.56 -0.33 21.37
C ALA A 315 21.98 0.29 22.72
N ARG A 316 22.57 1.49 22.66
CA ARG A 316 22.94 2.31 23.83
C ARG A 316 21.76 3.01 24.51
N GLY A 317 20.57 2.99 23.91
CA GLY A 317 19.36 3.63 24.44
C GLY A 317 19.39 5.16 24.39
N THR A 318 20.19 5.76 23.51
CA THR A 318 20.37 7.22 23.45
C THR A 318 19.13 7.97 22.96
N PHE A 319 18.26 7.28 22.20
CA PHE A 319 16.96 7.80 21.73
C PHE A 319 15.84 7.71 22.78
N VAL A 320 16.08 7.11 23.95
CA VAL A 320 15.05 6.98 24.98
C VAL A 320 14.94 8.27 25.78
N HIS A 321 13.75 8.85 25.83
CA HIS A 321 13.43 9.94 26.75
C HIS A 321 13.44 9.41 28.19
N ARG A 322 14.57 9.53 28.90
CA ARG A 322 14.59 9.36 30.36
C ARG A 322 13.97 10.61 30.98
N ARG A 323 12.87 10.45 31.74
CA ARG A 323 12.39 11.50 32.65
C ARG A 323 13.52 11.83 33.62
N SER A 324 13.97 13.07 33.59
CA SER A 324 14.77 13.65 34.67
C SER A 324 13.88 13.76 35.90
N GLY A 325 14.26 13.07 36.98
CA GLY A 325 13.84 13.42 38.35
C GLY A 325 12.36 13.26 38.69
N MET A 326 11.98 12.08 39.17
CA MET A 326 11.11 12.01 40.35
C MET A 326 11.82 11.07 41.31
N ARG A 327 12.69 11.64 42.16
CA ARG A 327 13.13 10.93 43.36
C ARG A 327 11.90 10.88 44.26
N SER A 328 11.43 9.68 44.56
CA SER A 328 10.53 9.46 45.69
C SER A 328 11.28 9.88 46.96
N THR A 329 10.83 10.97 47.57
CA THR A 329 10.88 11.14 49.03
C THR A 329 9.57 10.62 49.59
#